data_AF-A0A2D0IB05-F1
#
_entry.id   AF-A0A2D0IB05-F1
#
_cell.length_a   1.000
_cell.length_b   1.000
_cell.length_c   1.000
_cell.angle_alpha   90.00
_cell.angle_beta   90.00
_cell.angle_gamma   90.00
#
_symmetry.space_group_name_H-M   'P 1'
#
loop_
_entity.id
_entity.type
_entity.pdbx_description
1 polymer ?
#
loop_
_entity_poly.entity_id
_entity_poly.type
_entity_poly.pdbx_seq_one_letter_code
_entity_poly.pdbx_strand_id
1 'polypeptide(L)'
;GWEIWFQVEFASFLNDHTSIVEWEREKGFRTDKRKVSAKEKVIVDFVIKQKYAKKTNYIALELKQHNSMATCIKKMQEDIGKIQFALKSDASFRSFWNIGIHRKEAIDKMNAKLKQIEPNMLRNCIKVQIIEETEFAYTIF
;
A
#
# COMPACT_ATOMS: atom_id res chain seq x y z
N GLY A 1 10.51 -8.89 -10.37
CA GLY A 1 10.63 -9.35 -8.97
C GLY A 1 9.55 -10.38 -8.69
N TRP A 2 9.41 -10.81 -7.44
CA TRP A 2 8.32 -11.70 -7.02
C TRP A 2 7.04 -10.93 -6.63
N GLU A 3 7.05 -9.61 -6.72
CA GLU A 3 5.89 -8.74 -6.46
C GLU A 3 4.59 -9.26 -7.08
N ILE A 4 4.57 -9.62 -8.38
CA ILE A 4 3.38 -10.17 -9.04
C ILE A 4 2.92 -11.49 -8.40
N TRP A 5 3.85 -12.38 -8.07
CA TRP A 5 3.51 -13.64 -7.38
C TRP A 5 2.88 -13.38 -6.02
N PHE A 6 3.40 -12.40 -5.27
CA PHE A 6 2.80 -12.00 -4.00
C PHE A 6 1.40 -11.39 -4.19
N GLN A 7 1.17 -10.61 -5.25
CA GLN A 7 -0.17 -10.15 -5.59
C GLN A 7 -1.12 -11.32 -5.89
N VAL A 8 -0.65 -12.36 -6.59
CA VAL A 8 -1.46 -13.57 -6.86
C VAL A 8 -1.81 -14.31 -5.58
N GLU A 9 -0.83 -14.57 -4.71
CA GLU A 9 -1.05 -15.23 -3.42
C GLU A 9 -1.99 -14.42 -2.52
N PHE A 10 -1.79 -13.10 -2.46
CA PHE A 10 -2.65 -12.23 -1.68
C PHE A 10 -4.08 -12.20 -2.22
N ALA A 11 -4.27 -12.24 -3.54
CA ALA A 11 -5.60 -12.36 -4.15
C ALA A 11 -6.29 -13.68 -3.76
N SER A 12 -5.55 -14.79 -3.76
CA SER A 12 -6.07 -16.08 -3.28
C SER A 12 -6.49 -15.99 -1.81
N PHE A 13 -5.64 -15.40 -0.96
CA PHE A 13 -5.97 -15.18 0.45
C PHE A 13 -7.24 -14.34 0.62
N LEU A 14 -7.39 -13.24 -0.14
CA LEU A 14 -8.57 -12.37 -0.07
C LEU A 14 -9.86 -13.08 -0.51
N ASN A 15 -9.77 -13.99 -1.48
CA ASN A 15 -10.92 -14.77 -1.95
C ASN A 15 -11.52 -15.65 -0.84
N ASP A 16 -10.67 -16.21 0.00
CA ASP A 16 -11.08 -17.15 1.05
C ASP A 16 -11.27 -16.46 2.41
N HIS A 17 -10.88 -15.18 2.54
CA HIS A 17 -10.89 -14.47 3.81
C HIS A 17 -12.32 -14.07 4.23
N THR A 18 -12.77 -14.65 5.35
CA THR A 18 -14.16 -14.52 5.83
C THR A 18 -14.62 -13.10 6.13
N SER A 19 -13.73 -12.13 6.35
CA SER A 19 -14.09 -10.73 6.60
C SER A 19 -14.18 -9.86 5.34
N ILE A 20 -13.81 -10.39 4.17
CA ILE A 20 -13.82 -9.68 2.89
C ILE A 20 -15.12 -9.97 2.16
N VAL A 21 -15.69 -8.94 1.52
CA VAL A 21 -16.90 -9.06 0.68
C VAL A 21 -16.55 -8.96 -0.79
N GLU A 22 -15.70 -8.00 -1.13
CA GLU A 22 -15.27 -7.79 -2.51
C GLU A 22 -13.82 -7.31 -2.51
N TRP A 23 -13.11 -7.69 -3.56
CA TRP A 23 -11.81 -7.14 -3.87
C TRP A 23 -11.63 -7.08 -5.39
N GLU A 24 -10.76 -6.19 -5.84
CA GLU A 24 -10.40 -6.04 -7.25
C GLU A 24 -8.91 -5.70 -7.37
N ARG A 25 -8.24 -6.30 -8.35
CA ARG A 25 -6.85 -6.01 -8.70
C ARG A 25 -6.76 -4.93 -9.78
N GLU A 26 -5.70 -4.14 -9.73
CA GLU A 26 -5.37 -3.13 -10.74
C GLU A 26 -6.55 -2.20 -11.06
N LYS A 27 -7.30 -1.81 -10.03
CA LYS A 27 -8.51 -1.00 -10.21
C LYS A 27 -8.12 0.43 -10.56
N GLY A 28 -8.61 0.89 -11.71
CA GLY A 28 -8.46 2.26 -12.18
C GLY A 28 -9.54 3.20 -11.64
N PHE A 29 -9.13 4.32 -11.08
CA PHE A 29 -9.98 5.42 -10.64
C PHE A 29 -9.73 6.66 -11.50
N ARG A 30 -10.79 7.34 -11.92
CA ARG A 30 -10.65 8.64 -12.60
C ARG A 30 -9.96 9.64 -11.71
N THR A 31 -9.16 10.51 -12.30
CA THR A 31 -8.49 11.59 -11.59
C THR A 31 -9.36 12.84 -11.54
N ASP A 32 -9.22 13.61 -10.47
CA ASP A 32 -9.72 14.97 -10.40
C ASP A 32 -8.82 15.88 -11.25
N LYS A 33 -9.29 16.24 -12.45
CA LYS A 33 -8.55 17.09 -13.41
C LYS A 33 -8.20 18.48 -12.86
N ARG A 34 -8.81 18.91 -11.75
CA ARG A 34 -8.43 20.14 -11.02
C ARG A 34 -7.14 19.97 -10.21
N LYS A 35 -6.82 18.74 -9.81
CA LYS A 35 -5.63 18.40 -9.01
C LYS A 35 -4.49 17.87 -9.86
N VAL A 36 -4.79 17.16 -10.95
CA VAL A 36 -3.77 16.67 -11.89
C VAL A 36 -4.32 16.69 -13.31
N SER A 37 -3.68 17.45 -14.20
CA SER A 37 -4.17 17.64 -15.58
C SER A 37 -3.70 16.56 -16.56
N ALA A 38 -2.57 15.89 -16.27
CA ALA A 38 -1.88 15.04 -17.23
C ALA A 38 -2.28 13.55 -17.20
N LYS A 39 -2.84 13.05 -16.10
CA LYS A 39 -3.24 11.64 -15.97
C LYS A 39 -4.74 11.54 -15.87
N GLU A 40 -5.37 10.67 -16.66
CA GLU A 40 -6.83 10.47 -16.62
C GLU A 40 -7.28 9.47 -15.55
N LYS A 41 -6.37 8.57 -15.15
CA LYS A 41 -6.64 7.53 -14.14
C LYS A 41 -5.46 7.34 -13.19
N VAL A 42 -5.77 6.98 -11.94
CA VAL A 42 -4.85 6.37 -10.98
C VAL A 42 -5.25 4.91 -10.87
N ILE A 43 -4.30 4.01 -11.08
CA ILE A 43 -4.49 2.57 -10.90
C ILE A 43 -3.88 2.21 -9.56
N VAL A 44 -4.60 1.44 -8.75
CA VAL A 44 -4.07 0.88 -7.50
C VAL A 44 -3.96 -0.64 -7.60
N ASP A 45 -2.96 -1.22 -6.95
CA ASP A 45 -2.74 -2.68 -6.98
C ASP A 45 -3.96 -3.47 -6.49
N PHE A 46 -4.55 -3.05 -5.36
CA PHE A 46 -5.73 -3.68 -4.78
C PHE A 46 -6.73 -2.67 -4.23
N VAL A 47 -8.01 -3.04 -4.36
CA VAL A 47 -9.13 -2.39 -3.69
C VAL A 47 -9.89 -3.45 -2.93
N ILE A 48 -10.08 -3.25 -1.63
CA ILE A 48 -10.62 -4.25 -0.71
C ILE A 48 -11.81 -3.66 0.04
N LYS A 49 -12.87 -4.45 0.19
CA LYS A 49 -14.05 -4.10 0.99
C LYS A 49 -14.32 -5.17 2.03
N GLN A 50 -14.43 -4.71 3.27
CA GLN A 50 -14.74 -5.57 4.41
C GLN A 50 -16.26 -5.73 4.60
N LYS A 51 -16.66 -6.80 5.27
CA LYS A 51 -18.04 -7.00 5.74
C LYS A 51 -18.48 -5.83 6.63
N TYR A 52 -19.74 -5.46 6.50
CA TYR A 52 -20.37 -4.37 7.26
C TYR A 52 -19.77 -2.96 7.05
N ALA A 53 -18.83 -2.80 6.11
CA ALA A 53 -18.37 -1.48 5.70
C ALA A 53 -19.47 -0.73 4.93
N LYS A 54 -19.51 0.60 5.07
CA LYS A 54 -20.40 1.45 4.26
C LYS A 54 -20.13 1.20 2.77
N LYS A 55 -21.16 1.35 1.92
CA LYS A 55 -21.08 1.07 0.46
C LYS A 55 -19.89 1.75 -0.25
N THR A 56 -19.41 2.85 0.31
CA THR A 56 -18.33 3.68 -0.25
C THR A 56 -17.08 3.67 0.64
N ASN A 57 -16.80 2.60 1.39
CA ASN A 57 -15.62 2.49 2.26
C ASN A 57 -14.67 1.41 1.76
N TYR A 58 -13.80 1.79 0.84
CA TYR A 58 -12.76 0.90 0.31
C TYR A 58 -11.43 1.12 1.03
N ILE A 59 -10.66 0.04 1.17
CA ILE A 59 -9.24 0.09 1.48
C ILE A 59 -8.51 -0.02 0.13
N ALA A 60 -7.75 1.01 -0.23
CA ALA A 60 -6.82 0.93 -1.34
C ALA A 60 -5.47 0.44 -0.79
N LEU A 61 -4.84 -0.49 -1.50
CA LEU A 61 -3.57 -1.07 -1.11
C LEU A 61 -2.60 -1.02 -2.30
N GLU A 62 -1.41 -0.49 -2.05
CA GLU A 62 -0.24 -0.59 -2.93
C GLU A 62 0.78 -1.57 -2.36
N LEU A 63 1.45 -2.29 -3.25
CA LEU A 63 2.51 -3.22 -2.94
C LEU A 63 3.79 -2.77 -3.64
N LYS A 64 4.90 -2.78 -2.90
CA LYS A 64 6.22 -2.43 -3.45
C LYS A 64 7.26 -3.44 -3.03
N GLN A 65 8.17 -3.73 -3.95
CA GLN A 65 9.33 -4.54 -3.67
C GLN A 65 10.63 -3.80 -3.99
N HIS A 66 11.58 -3.83 -3.06
CA HIS A 66 12.95 -3.42 -3.35
C HIS A 66 13.97 -4.00 -2.36
N ASN A 67 15.17 -4.39 -2.81
CA ASN A 67 16.19 -4.95 -1.91
C ASN A 67 16.61 -3.96 -0.80
N SER A 68 16.79 -2.68 -1.14
CA SER A 68 17.09 -1.60 -0.19
C SER A 68 15.80 -1.07 0.45
N MET A 69 15.75 -1.10 1.79
CA MET A 69 14.67 -0.54 2.60
C MET A 69 14.41 0.94 2.28
N ALA A 70 15.46 1.77 2.23
CA ALA A 70 15.32 3.21 2.01
C ALA A 70 14.71 3.51 0.64
N THR A 71 15.16 2.79 -0.39
CA THR A 71 14.59 2.92 -1.73
C THR A 71 13.16 2.38 -1.81
N CYS A 72 12.86 1.29 -1.09
CA CYS A 72 11.50 0.76 -0.98
C CYS A 72 10.55 1.83 -0.41
N ILE A 73 10.89 2.37 0.76
CA ILE A 73 10.08 3.39 1.45
C ILE A 73 9.92 4.63 0.59
N LYS A 74 10.99 5.12 -0.07
CA LYS A 74 10.88 6.27 -0.98
C LYS A 74 9.85 6.02 -2.08
N LYS A 75 9.87 4.85 -2.72
CA LYS A 75 8.88 4.48 -3.74
C LYS A 75 7.47 4.43 -3.16
N MET A 76 7.32 3.86 -1.97
CA MET A 76 6.03 3.80 -1.29
C MET A 76 5.48 5.21 -0.98
N GLN A 77 6.34 6.15 -0.56
CA GLN A 77 5.97 7.55 -0.32
C GLN A 77 5.50 8.26 -1.59
N GLU A 78 6.12 7.97 -2.73
CA GLU A 78 5.69 8.47 -4.04
C GLU A 78 4.26 7.99 -4.40
N ASP A 79 3.80 6.87 -3.84
CA ASP A 79 2.44 6.36 -4.07
C ASP A 79 1.37 6.95 -3.14
N ILE A 80 1.70 7.29 -1.89
CA ILE A 80 0.75 7.93 -0.96
C ILE A 80 0.15 9.19 -1.59
N GLY A 81 0.98 9.94 -2.31
CA GLY A 81 0.55 11.15 -3.01
C GLY A 81 -0.37 10.89 -4.20
N LYS A 82 -0.55 9.65 -4.68
CA LYS A 82 -1.35 9.36 -5.89
C LYS A 82 -2.84 9.25 -5.58
N ILE A 83 -3.22 8.67 -4.43
CA ILE A 83 -4.62 8.45 -4.07
C ILE A 83 -5.40 9.77 -3.91
N GLN A 84 -4.73 10.85 -3.50
CA GLN A 84 -5.36 12.17 -3.34
C GLN A 84 -5.90 12.74 -4.66
N PHE A 85 -5.42 12.24 -5.80
CA PHE A 85 -5.85 12.62 -7.13
C PHE A 85 -7.07 11.85 -7.61
N ALA A 86 -7.46 10.76 -6.95
CA ALA A 86 -8.68 10.04 -7.32
C ALA A 86 -9.92 10.94 -7.12
N LEU A 87 -10.83 10.89 -8.09
CA LEU A 87 -12.07 11.64 -8.08
C LEU A 87 -12.99 11.06 -7.00
N LYS A 88 -13.42 11.92 -6.05
CA LYS A 88 -14.24 11.50 -4.90
C LYS A 88 -15.55 10.80 -5.28
N SER A 89 -16.10 11.08 -6.46
CA SER A 89 -17.32 10.43 -6.96
C SER A 89 -17.07 9.02 -7.51
N ASP A 90 -15.83 8.67 -7.84
CA ASP A 90 -15.44 7.34 -8.33
C ASP A 90 -15.08 6.40 -7.17
N ALA A 91 -14.51 6.96 -6.10
CA ALA A 91 -14.26 6.23 -4.87
C ALA A 91 -14.20 7.14 -3.65
N SER A 92 -14.73 6.60 -2.55
CA SER A 92 -14.40 7.06 -1.21
C SER A 92 -13.53 5.99 -0.56
N PHE A 93 -12.26 6.32 -0.36
CA PHE A 93 -11.33 5.46 0.35
C PHE A 93 -11.42 5.77 1.84
N ARG A 94 -11.61 4.73 2.64
CA ARG A 94 -11.49 4.83 4.10
C ARG A 94 -10.03 5.02 4.50
N SER A 95 -9.15 4.29 3.84
CA SER A 95 -7.71 4.30 4.09
C SER A 95 -6.96 3.87 2.84
N PHE A 96 -5.73 4.35 2.74
CA PHE A 96 -4.76 3.95 1.73
C PHE A 96 -3.58 3.33 2.47
N TRP A 97 -3.23 2.10 2.10
CA TRP A 97 -2.19 1.32 2.74
C TRP A 97 -1.10 1.08 1.71
N ASN A 98 0.16 1.12 2.13
CA ASN A 98 1.28 0.73 1.29
C ASN A 98 2.14 -0.30 2.02
N ILE A 99 2.38 -1.44 1.40
CA ILE A 99 3.23 -2.50 1.94
C ILE A 99 4.49 -2.62 1.07
N GLY A 100 5.63 -2.35 1.68
CA GLY A 100 6.94 -2.46 1.07
C GLY A 100 7.68 -3.66 1.61
N ILE A 101 8.17 -4.52 0.73
CA ILE A 101 8.97 -5.69 1.10
C ILE A 101 10.41 -5.48 0.66
N HIS A 102 11.33 -5.61 1.62
CA HIS A 102 12.75 -5.37 1.44
C HIS A 102 13.61 -6.40 2.17
N ARG A 103 14.92 -6.42 1.92
CA ARG A 103 15.84 -7.30 2.66
C ARG A 103 15.80 -6.93 4.14
N LYS A 104 15.82 -7.94 5.00
CA LYS A 104 15.90 -7.73 6.45
C LYS A 104 17.26 -7.13 6.80
N GLU A 105 17.25 -6.23 7.76
CA GLU A 105 18.44 -5.76 8.46
C GLU A 105 18.21 -5.91 9.97
N ALA A 106 19.20 -5.58 10.80
CA ALA A 106 18.98 -5.52 12.24
C ALA A 106 17.82 -4.54 12.56
N ILE A 107 16.88 -4.94 13.41
CA ILE A 107 15.66 -4.18 13.69
C ILE A 107 15.96 -2.75 14.16
N ASP A 108 17.01 -2.56 14.96
CA ASP A 108 17.44 -1.23 15.42
C ASP A 108 17.93 -0.34 14.27
N LYS A 109 18.63 -0.92 13.29
CA LYS A 109 19.04 -0.20 12.08
C LYS A 109 17.84 0.18 11.22
N MET A 110 16.87 -0.71 11.08
CA MET A 110 15.64 -0.43 10.33
C MET A 110 14.84 0.69 11.01
N ASN A 111 14.68 0.63 12.33
CA ASN A 111 14.03 1.67 13.11
C ASN A 111 14.77 3.01 13.03
N ALA A 112 16.10 3.01 13.06
CA ALA A 112 16.90 4.23 12.87
C ALA A 112 16.70 4.83 11.47
N LYS A 113 16.67 4.00 10.42
CA LYS A 113 16.39 4.43 9.04
C LYS A 113 14.99 5.03 8.90
N LEU A 114 13.98 4.42 9.52
CA LEU A 114 12.62 4.98 9.54
C LEU A 114 12.60 6.39 10.16
N LYS A 115 13.24 6.57 11.31
CA LYS A 115 13.33 7.89 11.97
C LYS A 115 14.01 8.95 11.11
N GLN A 116 15.02 8.57 10.33
CA GLN A 116 15.74 9.49 9.43
C GLN A 116 14.92 9.85 8.19
N ILE A 117 14.20 8.88 7.64
CA ILE A 117 13.36 9.08 6.46
C ILE A 117 12.12 9.93 6.82
N GLU A 118 11.69 9.96 8.09
CA GLU A 118 10.40 10.55 8.45
C GLU A 118 10.32 11.37 9.77
N PRO A 119 10.63 12.67 9.72
CA PRO A 119 10.29 13.57 10.83
C PRO A 119 8.79 13.94 10.91
N ASN A 120 8.07 13.95 9.77
CA ASN A 120 6.80 14.70 9.59
C ASN A 120 5.57 13.91 9.12
N MET A 121 5.68 12.66 8.63
CA MET A 121 4.51 11.88 8.22
C MET A 121 4.21 10.80 9.26
N LEU A 122 3.19 11.05 10.10
CA LEU A 122 2.47 10.05 10.89
C LEU A 122 3.35 9.01 11.62
N ARG A 123 4.13 9.46 12.62
CA ARG A 123 4.97 8.63 13.51
C ARG A 123 4.27 7.40 14.14
N ASN A 124 2.94 7.32 14.06
CA ASN A 124 2.11 6.28 14.67
C ASN A 124 1.48 5.32 13.66
N CYS A 125 1.72 5.47 12.35
CA CYS A 125 1.08 4.65 11.32
C CYS A 125 2.03 3.66 10.64
N ILE A 126 3.34 3.75 10.91
CA ILE A 126 4.32 2.89 10.25
C ILE A 126 4.71 1.73 11.15
N LYS A 127 4.65 0.51 10.60
CA LYS A 127 5.17 -0.70 11.23
C LYS A 127 6.20 -1.36 10.32
N VAL A 128 7.35 -1.71 10.90
CA VAL A 128 8.34 -2.60 10.26
C VAL A 128 8.40 -3.91 11.04
N GLN A 129 8.48 -5.03 10.33
CA GLN A 129 8.59 -6.34 10.94
C GLN A 129 9.38 -7.30 10.04
N ILE A 130 10.23 -8.12 10.66
CA ILE A 130 10.96 -9.19 9.98
C ILE A 130 9.96 -10.31 9.65
N ILE A 131 10.06 -10.85 8.44
CA ILE A 131 9.31 -12.03 8.05
C ILE A 131 10.14 -13.24 8.51
N GLU A 132 9.66 -13.92 9.55
CA GLU A 132 10.33 -15.07 10.16
C GLU A 132 10.73 -16.11 9.12
N GLU A 133 11.85 -16.78 9.35
CA GLU A 133 12.41 -17.81 8.45
C GLU A 133 12.74 -17.33 7.02
N THR A 134 12.78 -16.01 6.79
CA THR A 134 13.18 -15.45 5.48
C THR A 134 14.26 -14.39 5.61
N GLU A 135 14.84 -13.98 4.48
CA GLU A 135 15.78 -12.85 4.38
C GLU A 135 15.09 -11.50 4.16
N PHE A 136 13.79 -11.41 4.46
CA PHE A 136 12.96 -10.26 4.17
C PHE A 136 12.32 -9.65 5.43
N ALA A 137 11.98 -8.38 5.31
CA ALA A 137 11.16 -7.63 6.25
C ALA A 137 10.11 -6.85 5.45
N TYR A 138 8.98 -6.58 6.07
CA TYR A 138 7.97 -5.69 5.50
C TYR A 138 7.87 -4.40 6.30
N THR A 139 7.62 -3.31 5.59
CA THR A 139 7.20 -2.03 6.14
C THR A 139 5.78 -1.76 5.65
N ILE A 140 4.90 -1.33 6.54
CA ILE A 140 3.52 -0.95 6.20
C ILE A 140 3.19 0.40 6.80
N PHE A 141 2.46 1.22 6.05
CA PHE A 141 1.90 2.48 6.53
C PHE A 141 0.63 2.89 5.78
#